data_AF-A0A7I5E734-F1
#
_entry.id   AF-A0A7I5E734-F1
#
_cell.length_a   1.000
_cell.length_b   1.000
_cell.length_c   1.000
_cell.angle_alpha   90.00
_cell.angle_beta   90.00
_cell.angle_gamma   90.00
#
_symmetry.space_group_name_H-M   'P 1'
#
loop_
_entity.id
_entity.type
_entity.pdbx_description
1 polymer ?
#
loop_
_entity_poly.entity_id
_entity_poly.type
_entity_poly.pdbx_seq_one_letter_code
_entity_poly.pdbx_strand_id
1 'polypeptide(L)'
;MPGTTALNHAMLQLDCDDKGINIDGKKLTNLRFAGDIVLISQDREELQQVVEELDDVSKAIGLTMNRSKTMVMRNEWADASPITLEGTTLPFTDSYVYLGRLISMDNNLRAVIMRRRRCVWAALGNIKEAAHLISDKKVRADLSDSTVLPALLRIRDLGGEQDVDANVGSRTKSSRADATEDQPRKAEKSQPPQRRHMLNVRHP
;
A
#
# COMPACT_ATOMS: atom_id res chain seq x y z
N MET A 1 -14.23 21.18 6.07
CA MET A 1 -13.39 20.12 6.65
C MET A 1 -12.10 20.77 7.19
N PRO A 2 -12.02 21.08 8.49
CA PRO A 2 -10.85 21.76 9.08
C PRO A 2 -9.56 20.93 8.98
N GLY A 3 -9.64 19.61 9.18
CA GLY A 3 -8.48 18.71 9.22
C GLY A 3 -7.67 18.63 7.92
N THR A 4 -8.34 18.67 6.76
CA THR A 4 -7.65 18.65 5.45
C THR A 4 -6.81 19.91 5.22
N THR A 5 -7.23 21.05 5.78
CA THR A 5 -6.52 22.32 5.65
C THR A 5 -5.27 22.34 6.54
N ALA A 6 -5.40 21.83 7.77
CA ALA A 6 -4.29 21.71 8.71
C ALA A 6 -3.19 20.78 8.18
N LEU A 7 -3.56 19.62 7.64
CA LEU A 7 -2.61 18.68 7.03
C LEU A 7 -1.90 19.26 5.80
N ASN A 8 -2.63 20.03 4.98
CA ASN A 8 -2.06 20.76 3.84
C ASN A 8 -1.03 21.79 4.30
N HIS A 9 -1.30 22.48 5.39
CA HIS A 9 -0.38 23.43 5.99
C HIS A 9 0.89 22.76 6.52
N ALA A 10 0.78 21.63 7.24
CA ALA A 10 1.96 20.89 7.71
C ALA A 10 2.90 20.48 6.59
N MET A 11 2.34 20.01 5.48
CA MET A 11 3.10 19.54 4.33
C MET A 11 3.78 20.65 3.53
N LEU A 12 3.24 21.87 3.54
CA LEU A 12 3.90 23.03 2.93
C LEU A 12 5.12 23.48 3.74
N GLN A 13 5.23 23.05 5.00
CA GLN A 13 6.33 23.40 5.89
C GLN A 13 7.43 22.33 5.92
N LEU A 14 7.24 21.19 5.24
CA LEU A 14 8.26 20.15 5.13
C LEU A 14 9.29 20.51 4.09
N ASP A 15 10.56 20.45 4.46
CA ASP A 15 11.68 20.58 3.51
C ASP A 15 11.92 19.24 2.81
N CYS A 16 11.20 19.03 1.71
CA CYS A 16 11.16 17.73 1.02
C CYS A 16 11.35 17.81 -0.51
N ASP A 17 11.81 18.95 -1.02
CA ASP A 17 11.91 19.25 -2.45
C ASP A 17 12.97 18.40 -3.18
N ASP A 18 14.04 18.02 -2.50
CA ASP A 18 15.15 17.20 -3.01
C ASP A 18 15.10 15.72 -2.54
N LYS A 19 14.17 15.44 -1.64
CA LYS A 19 13.88 14.12 -1.06
C LYS A 19 12.94 13.31 -1.97
N GLY A 20 13.02 11.99 -1.96
CA GLY A 20 12.09 11.08 -2.65
C GLY A 20 12.67 10.34 -3.86
N ILE A 21 11.78 9.64 -4.58
CA ILE A 21 12.14 8.85 -5.76
C ILE A 21 12.13 9.74 -7.01
N ASN A 22 13.18 9.69 -7.83
CA ASN A 22 13.21 10.37 -9.12
C ASN A 22 12.37 9.61 -10.17
N ILE A 23 11.36 10.28 -10.72
CA ILE A 23 10.51 9.83 -11.83
C ILE A 23 10.61 10.88 -12.92
N ASP A 24 11.23 10.53 -14.06
CA ASP A 24 11.39 11.40 -15.23
C ASP A 24 11.94 12.81 -14.92
N GLY A 25 12.90 12.89 -13.99
CA GLY A 25 13.55 14.15 -13.59
C GLY A 25 12.81 14.93 -12.51
N LYS A 26 11.70 14.39 -11.97
CA LYS A 26 10.95 14.97 -10.86
C LYS A 26 10.99 14.05 -9.65
N LYS A 27 11.25 14.63 -8.47
CA LYS A 27 11.21 13.92 -7.20
C LYS A 27 9.75 13.72 -6.77
N LEU A 28 9.37 12.46 -6.53
CA LEU A 28 8.10 12.08 -5.91
C LEU A 28 8.37 11.73 -4.45
N THR A 29 7.92 12.61 -3.56
CA THR A 29 8.16 12.50 -2.11
C THR A 29 6.91 12.06 -1.35
N ASN A 30 5.72 12.45 -1.82
CA ASN A 30 4.48 12.10 -1.14
C ASN A 30 3.26 11.91 -2.07
N LEU A 31 2.28 11.13 -1.61
CA LEU A 31 0.93 11.00 -2.17
C LEU A 31 -0.10 11.31 -1.09
N ARG A 32 -1.15 12.05 -1.43
CA ARG A 32 -2.06 12.61 -0.43
C ARG A 32 -3.51 12.44 -0.87
N PHE A 33 -4.33 11.91 0.04
CA PHE A 33 -5.77 11.85 -0.18
C PHE A 33 -6.53 11.99 1.13
N ALA A 34 -7.38 13.02 1.21
CA ALA A 34 -8.14 13.38 2.40
C ALA A 34 -7.25 13.52 3.66
N GLY A 35 -7.22 12.51 4.53
CA GLY A 35 -6.43 12.46 5.77
C GLY A 35 -5.26 11.47 5.75
N ASP A 36 -5.07 10.74 4.65
CA ASP A 36 -3.99 9.76 4.49
C ASP A 36 -2.85 10.36 3.66
N ILE A 37 -1.61 10.21 4.16
CA ILE A 37 -0.38 10.60 3.49
C ILE A 37 0.46 9.35 3.26
N VAL A 38 0.99 9.20 2.06
CA VAL A 38 2.06 8.23 1.80
C VAL A 38 3.34 9.01 1.55
N LEU A 39 4.37 8.77 2.35
CA LEU A 39 5.73 9.27 2.14
C LEU A 39 6.53 8.23 1.38
N ILE A 40 7.40 8.68 0.47
CA ILE A 40 8.17 7.83 -0.42
C ILE A 40 9.62 8.32 -0.44
N SER A 41 10.57 7.42 -0.18
CA SER A 41 12.01 7.72 -0.18
C SER A 41 12.83 6.58 -0.80
N GLN A 42 14.02 6.91 -1.32
CA GLN A 42 15.02 5.93 -1.75
C GLN A 42 15.89 5.45 -0.58
N ASP A 43 16.10 6.31 0.42
CA ASP A 43 16.99 6.09 1.55
C ASP A 43 16.23 6.09 2.88
N ARG A 44 16.65 5.22 3.79
CA ARG A 44 16.00 5.05 5.09
C ARG A 44 16.19 6.28 5.97
N GLU A 45 17.39 6.85 5.98
CA GLU A 45 17.75 8.05 6.76
C GLU A 45 16.88 9.23 6.34
N GLU A 46 16.68 9.39 5.03
CA GLU A 46 15.82 10.42 4.48
C GLU A 46 14.37 10.20 4.89
N LEU A 47 13.87 8.96 4.83
CA LEU A 47 12.52 8.64 5.32
C LEU A 47 12.38 8.93 6.82
N GLN A 48 13.36 8.54 7.64
CA GLN A 48 13.39 8.79 9.07
C GLN A 48 13.25 10.29 9.37
N GLN A 49 14.06 11.12 8.70
CA GLN A 49 14.03 12.57 8.86
C GLN A 49 12.67 13.18 8.50
N VAL A 50 12.12 12.82 7.32
CA VAL A 50 10.83 13.38 6.87
C VAL A 50 9.69 12.97 7.80
N VAL A 51 9.76 11.78 8.38
CA VAL A 51 8.73 11.27 9.30
C VAL A 51 8.77 11.96 10.65
N GLU A 52 9.97 12.21 11.19
CA GLU A 52 10.15 13.00 12.41
C GLU A 52 9.69 14.45 12.21
N GLU A 53 10.10 15.07 11.10
CA GLU A 53 9.71 16.44 10.74
C GLU A 53 8.19 16.56 10.57
N LEU A 54 7.56 15.59 9.91
CA LEU A 54 6.09 15.54 9.78
C LEU A 54 5.40 15.40 11.13
N ASP A 55 5.94 14.61 12.05
CA ASP A 55 5.35 14.44 13.38
C ASP A 55 5.45 15.74 14.20
N ASP A 56 6.59 16.44 14.15
CA ASP A 56 6.80 17.70 14.85
C ASP A 56 5.91 18.82 14.29
N VAL A 57 5.85 18.96 12.97
CA VAL A 57 4.96 19.93 12.32
C VAL A 57 3.49 19.59 12.60
N SER A 58 3.12 18.31 12.58
CA SER A 58 1.76 17.87 12.92
C SER A 58 1.37 18.26 14.34
N LYS A 59 2.26 18.05 15.32
CA LYS A 59 2.01 18.45 16.72
C LYS A 59 1.86 19.96 16.86
N ALA A 60 2.67 20.75 16.14
CA ALA A 60 2.60 22.21 16.19
C ALA A 60 1.24 22.76 15.75
N ILE A 61 0.54 22.05 14.85
CA ILE A 61 -0.81 22.39 14.39
C ILE A 61 -1.92 21.62 15.15
N GLY A 62 -1.58 20.92 16.23
CA GLY A 62 -2.52 20.18 17.07
C GLY A 62 -2.99 18.83 16.50
N LEU A 63 -2.29 18.28 15.50
CA LEU A 63 -2.51 16.92 15.00
C LEU A 63 -1.52 15.94 15.64
N THR A 64 -1.94 14.68 15.77
CA THR A 64 -1.06 13.60 16.27
C THR A 64 -1.08 12.44 15.29
N MET A 65 0.09 11.84 15.04
CA MET A 65 0.19 10.67 14.17
C MET A 65 -0.34 9.42 14.88
N ASN A 66 -1.21 8.65 14.21
CA ASN A 66 -1.62 7.36 14.73
C ASN A 66 -0.55 6.31 14.41
N ARG A 67 0.34 6.05 15.37
CA ARG A 67 1.49 5.14 15.20
C ARG A 67 1.09 3.71 14.85
N SER A 68 0.01 3.18 15.41
CA SER A 68 -0.42 1.80 15.12
C SER A 68 -1.03 1.64 13.73
N LYS A 69 -1.59 2.72 13.16
CA LYS A 69 -2.08 2.75 11.77
C LYS A 69 -1.01 3.16 10.75
N THR A 70 0.13 3.66 11.23
CA THR A 70 1.21 4.16 10.39
C THR A 70 2.16 3.01 10.04
N MET A 71 2.12 2.56 8.79
CA MET A 71 2.79 1.32 8.36
C MET A 71 3.98 1.62 7.44
N VAL A 72 5.12 1.01 7.74
CA VAL A 72 6.35 1.04 6.92
C VAL A 72 6.33 -0.13 5.94
N MET A 73 6.61 0.14 4.68
CA MET A 73 6.79 -0.86 3.63
C MET A 73 8.10 -0.59 2.90
N ARG A 74 8.85 -1.64 2.56
CA ARG A 74 10.16 -1.54 1.91
C ARG A 74 10.37 -2.70 0.95
N ASN A 75 11.17 -2.49 -0.09
CA ASN A 75 11.53 -3.58 -0.99
C ASN A 75 12.75 -4.36 -0.48
N GLU A 76 13.09 -5.47 -1.14
CA GLU A 76 14.17 -6.36 -0.74
C GLU A 76 15.57 -5.73 -0.79
N TRP A 77 15.73 -4.64 -1.55
CA TRP A 77 17.00 -3.91 -1.69
C TRP A 77 17.16 -2.77 -0.67
N ALA A 78 16.10 -2.42 0.04
CA ALA A 78 16.05 -1.35 1.03
C ALA A 78 16.60 -1.81 2.39
N ASP A 79 17.16 -0.87 3.16
CA ASP A 79 17.69 -1.13 4.50
C ASP A 79 16.60 -1.73 5.41
N ALA A 80 16.99 -2.74 6.20
CA ALA A 80 16.13 -3.44 7.15
C ALA A 80 16.05 -2.81 8.53
N SER A 81 16.86 -1.79 8.78
CA SER A 81 16.82 -1.03 10.02
C SER A 81 15.43 -0.40 10.22
N PRO A 82 14.89 -0.44 11.45
CA PRO A 82 13.56 0.08 11.73
C PRO A 82 13.49 1.59 11.52
N ILE A 83 12.27 2.06 11.23
CA ILE A 83 11.90 3.47 11.36
C ILE A 83 11.29 3.65 12.75
N THR A 84 11.78 4.64 13.48
CA THR A 84 11.33 4.94 14.84
C THR A 84 10.68 6.31 14.89
N LEU A 85 9.78 6.55 15.82
CA LEU A 85 9.19 7.87 16.06
C LEU A 85 9.03 8.02 17.57
N GLU A 86 9.73 9.01 18.14
CA GLU A 86 9.91 9.19 19.60
C GLU A 86 10.35 7.89 20.32
N GLY A 87 11.32 7.17 19.74
CA GLY A 87 11.80 5.90 20.28
C GLY A 87 10.85 4.71 20.13
N THR A 88 9.67 4.89 19.54
CA THR A 88 8.75 3.79 19.22
C THR A 88 8.96 3.32 17.77
N THR A 89 9.24 2.03 17.57
CA THR A 89 9.34 1.46 16.21
C THR A 89 7.99 1.41 15.53
N LEU A 90 7.92 1.93 14.29
CA LEU A 90 6.71 1.84 13.46
C LEU A 90 6.54 0.41 12.90
N PRO A 91 5.31 -0.11 12.83
CA PRO A 91 5.03 -1.45 12.33
C PRO A 91 5.40 -1.59 10.85
N PHE A 92 5.93 -2.75 10.49
CA PHE A 92 6.27 -3.12 9.13
C PHE A 92 5.14 -3.94 8.48
N THR A 93 4.89 -3.73 7.19
CA THR A 93 3.98 -4.55 6.38
C THR A 93 4.55 -4.79 4.98
N ASP A 94 4.28 -5.98 4.43
CA ASP A 94 4.62 -6.33 3.04
C ASP A 94 3.62 -5.75 2.03
N SER A 95 2.40 -5.46 2.47
CA SER A 95 1.36 -4.92 1.61
C SER A 95 0.41 -3.98 2.35
N TYR A 96 -0.19 -3.05 1.62
CA TYR A 96 -1.11 -2.07 2.18
C TYR A 96 -2.23 -1.72 1.21
N VAL A 97 -3.43 -1.41 1.72
CA VAL A 97 -4.56 -0.98 0.88
C VAL A 97 -4.67 0.54 0.89
N TYR A 98 -4.27 1.18 -0.21
CA TYR A 98 -4.38 2.62 -0.41
C TYR A 98 -5.45 2.93 -1.47
N LEU A 99 -6.47 3.71 -1.09
CA LEU A 99 -7.60 4.07 -1.98
C LEU A 99 -8.28 2.86 -2.64
N GLY A 100 -8.44 1.79 -1.86
CA GLY A 100 -9.00 0.52 -2.30
C GLY A 100 -8.05 -0.34 -3.14
N ARG A 101 -6.84 0.12 -3.48
CA ARG A 101 -5.86 -0.66 -4.23
C ARG A 101 -4.85 -1.30 -3.28
N LEU A 102 -4.66 -2.61 -3.41
CA LEU A 102 -3.56 -3.31 -2.75
C LEU A 102 -2.25 -2.88 -3.41
N ILE A 103 -1.37 -2.27 -2.63
CA ILE A 103 0.00 -1.92 -2.97
C ILE A 103 0.91 -2.95 -2.30
N SER A 104 1.89 -3.45 -3.04
CA SER A 104 2.91 -4.37 -2.58
C SER A 104 4.20 -4.12 -3.36
N MET A 105 5.35 -4.39 -2.73
CA MET A 105 6.67 -4.18 -3.33
C MET A 105 7.09 -5.29 -4.30
N ASP A 106 6.42 -6.46 -4.23
CA ASP A 106 6.67 -7.62 -5.10
C ASP A 106 6.04 -7.48 -6.50
N ASN A 107 5.41 -6.35 -6.81
CA ASN A 107 4.66 -6.08 -8.04
C ASN A 107 3.70 -7.22 -8.43
N ASN A 108 3.20 -7.96 -7.44
CA ASN A 108 2.45 -9.17 -7.67
C ASN A 108 1.01 -8.84 -8.09
N LEU A 109 0.84 -8.68 -9.39
CA LEU A 109 -0.46 -8.43 -10.01
C LEU A 109 -1.48 -9.53 -9.67
N ARG A 110 -1.04 -10.76 -9.37
CA ARG A 110 -1.93 -11.86 -8.97
C ARG A 110 -2.65 -11.54 -7.68
N ALA A 111 -1.99 -10.95 -6.68
CA ALA A 111 -2.62 -10.59 -5.42
C ALA A 111 -3.71 -9.52 -5.62
N VAL A 112 -3.43 -8.52 -6.45
CA VAL A 112 -4.39 -7.48 -6.83
C VAL A 112 -5.60 -8.08 -7.56
N ILE A 113 -5.37 -8.95 -8.54
CA ILE A 113 -6.43 -9.64 -9.29
C ILE A 113 -7.28 -10.52 -8.36
N MET A 114 -6.64 -11.29 -7.48
CA MET A 114 -7.34 -12.19 -6.55
C MET A 114 -8.21 -11.42 -5.56
N ARG A 115 -7.77 -10.24 -5.09
CA ARG A 115 -8.58 -9.34 -4.27
C ARG A 115 -9.79 -8.84 -5.05
N ARG A 116 -9.62 -8.33 -6.27
CA ARG A 116 -10.73 -7.86 -7.13
C ARG A 116 -11.75 -8.97 -7.40
N ARG A 117 -11.27 -10.18 -7.70
CA ARG A 117 -12.12 -11.36 -7.88
C ARG A 117 -12.98 -11.61 -6.65
N ARG A 118 -12.39 -11.52 -5.45
CA ARG A 118 -13.11 -11.70 -4.18
C ARG A 118 -14.18 -10.62 -3.96
N CYS A 119 -13.86 -9.35 -4.23
CA CYS A 119 -14.81 -8.24 -4.16
C CYS A 119 -15.99 -8.43 -5.14
N VAL A 120 -15.71 -8.86 -6.37
CA VAL A 120 -16.75 -9.17 -7.37
C VAL A 120 -17.64 -10.32 -6.91
N TRP A 121 -17.08 -11.39 -6.36
CA TRP A 121 -17.85 -12.50 -5.82
C TRP A 121 -18.75 -12.07 -4.65
N ALA A 122 -18.24 -11.22 -3.76
CA ALA A 122 -19.04 -10.67 -2.66
C ALA A 122 -20.19 -9.78 -3.18
N ALA A 123 -19.91 -8.90 -4.13
CA ALA A 123 -20.92 -8.05 -4.77
C ALA A 123 -22.02 -8.88 -5.46
N LEU A 124 -21.63 -9.93 -6.19
CA LEU A 124 -22.55 -10.85 -6.83
C LEU A 124 -23.39 -11.63 -5.81
N GLY A 125 -22.77 -12.06 -4.71
CA GLY A 125 -23.47 -12.71 -3.60
C GLY A 125 -24.57 -11.82 -3.02
N ASN A 126 -24.30 -10.53 -2.83
CA ASN A 126 -25.25 -9.57 -2.27
C ASN A 126 -26.48 -9.35 -3.16
N ILE A 127 -26.34 -9.44 -4.48
CA ILE A 127 -27.45 -9.24 -5.42
C ILE A 127 -28.09 -10.54 -5.89
N LYS A 128 -27.58 -11.71 -5.47
CA LYS A 128 -27.98 -13.02 -5.99
C LYS A 128 -29.49 -13.23 -5.87
N GLU A 129 -30.05 -12.98 -4.69
CA GLU A 129 -31.49 -13.16 -4.44
C GLU A 129 -32.33 -12.19 -5.27
N ALA A 130 -31.95 -10.91 -5.33
CA ALA A 130 -32.62 -9.91 -6.16
C ALA A 130 -32.56 -10.28 -7.65
N ALA A 131 -31.41 -10.76 -8.13
CA ALA A 131 -31.21 -11.20 -9.51
C ALA A 131 -32.07 -12.43 -9.85
N HIS A 132 -32.31 -13.34 -8.90
CA HIS A 132 -33.19 -14.49 -9.10
C HIS A 132 -34.67 -14.09 -9.25
N LEU A 133 -35.09 -13.02 -8.59
CA LEU A 133 -36.46 -12.50 -8.67
C LEU A 133 -36.74 -11.71 -9.96
N ILE A 134 -35.69 -11.24 -10.65
CA ILE A 134 -35.83 -10.48 -11.90
C ILE A 134 -35.89 -11.44 -13.09
N SER A 135 -37.07 -11.55 -13.70
CA SER A 135 -37.29 -12.34 -14.92
C SER A 135 -36.73 -11.68 -16.18
N ASP A 136 -36.76 -10.34 -16.24
CA ASP A 136 -36.23 -9.58 -17.37
C ASP A 136 -34.71 -9.68 -17.44
N LYS A 137 -34.21 -10.27 -18.52
CA LYS A 137 -32.77 -10.53 -18.72
C LYS A 137 -31.96 -9.24 -18.82
N LYS A 138 -32.52 -8.17 -19.38
CA LYS A 138 -31.86 -6.88 -19.55
C LYS A 138 -31.73 -6.18 -18.21
N VAL A 139 -32.83 -6.09 -17.44
CA VAL A 139 -32.81 -5.47 -16.10
C VAL A 139 -31.87 -6.22 -15.16
N ARG A 140 -31.80 -7.55 -15.26
CA ARG A 140 -30.85 -8.36 -14.49
C ARG A 140 -29.39 -8.14 -14.89
N ALA A 141 -29.13 -7.95 -16.19
CA ALA A 141 -27.79 -7.59 -16.67
C ALA A 141 -27.40 -6.20 -16.20
N ASP A 142 -28.29 -5.21 -16.32
CA ASP A 142 -28.06 -3.83 -15.86
C ASP A 142 -27.81 -3.78 -14.34
N LEU A 143 -28.55 -4.56 -13.54
CA LEU A 143 -28.30 -4.70 -12.09
C LEU A 143 -26.91 -5.27 -11.83
N SER A 144 -26.54 -6.33 -12.55
CA SER A 144 -25.23 -6.97 -12.42
C SER A 144 -24.12 -5.99 -12.80
N ASP A 145 -24.25 -5.28 -13.91
CA ASP A 145 -23.28 -4.30 -14.40
C ASP A 145 -23.12 -3.13 -13.41
N SER A 146 -24.23 -2.61 -12.89
CA SER A 146 -24.21 -1.51 -11.91
C SER A 146 -23.54 -1.89 -10.58
N THR A 147 -23.42 -3.18 -10.27
CA THR A 147 -22.86 -3.67 -8.99
C THR A 147 -21.47 -4.29 -9.15
N VAL A 148 -21.26 -5.06 -10.21
CA VAL A 148 -20.02 -5.80 -10.50
C VAL A 148 -18.97 -4.92 -11.17
N LEU A 149 -19.35 -4.05 -12.12
CA LEU A 149 -18.37 -3.19 -12.79
C LEU A 149 -17.68 -2.23 -11.82
N PRO A 150 -18.38 -1.60 -10.86
CA PRO A 150 -17.71 -0.88 -9.79
C PRO A 150 -16.75 -1.80 -9.02
N ALA A 151 -17.19 -2.96 -8.51
CA ALA A 151 -16.31 -3.86 -7.74
C ALA A 151 -15.04 -4.33 -8.51
N LEU A 152 -15.12 -4.42 -9.84
CA LEU A 152 -14.01 -4.76 -10.73
C LEU A 152 -13.05 -3.58 -10.98
N LEU A 153 -13.58 -2.37 -11.18
CA LEU A 153 -12.84 -1.17 -11.61
C LEU A 153 -12.45 -0.22 -10.45
N ARG A 154 -13.24 -0.20 -9.37
CA ARG A 154 -13.06 0.58 -8.13
C ARG A 154 -13.46 -0.29 -6.93
N ILE A 155 -12.49 -0.63 -6.07
CA ILE A 155 -12.82 -1.27 -4.79
C ILE A 155 -13.46 -0.19 -3.89
N ARG A 156 -14.80 -0.12 -3.91
CA ARG A 156 -15.56 0.42 -2.78
C ARG A 156 -15.39 -0.60 -1.66
N ASP A 157 -15.16 -0.15 -0.42
CA ASP A 157 -15.22 -1.02 0.75
C ASP A 157 -16.64 -1.60 0.83
N LEU A 158 -16.82 -2.78 0.24
CA LEU A 158 -17.92 -3.66 0.54
C LEU A 158 -17.53 -4.30 1.87
N GLY A 159 -18.12 -3.77 2.94
CA GLY A 159 -17.76 -4.07 4.33
C GLY A 159 -17.49 -5.56 4.56
N GLY A 160 -16.37 -5.82 5.22
CA GLY A 160 -15.87 -7.13 5.55
C GLY A 160 -14.53 -7.01 6.24
N GLU A 161 -14.53 -6.38 7.41
CA GLU A 161 -13.44 -6.50 8.37
C GLU A 161 -13.42 -7.96 8.84
N GLN A 162 -12.43 -8.73 8.39
CA GLN A 162 -11.98 -9.91 9.08
C GLN A 162 -10.46 -9.82 9.15
N ASP A 163 -10.00 -9.33 10.31
CA ASP A 163 -8.77 -9.82 10.91
C ASP A 163 -8.83 -11.35 10.93
N VAL A 164 -7.81 -11.99 10.38
CA VAL A 164 -7.41 -13.34 10.78
C VAL A 164 -5.91 -13.38 10.84
N ASP A 165 -5.47 -13.52 12.08
CA ASP A 165 -4.13 -13.74 12.57
C ASP A 165 -3.34 -14.82 11.83
N ALA A 166 -2.02 -14.63 11.89
CA ALA A 166 -0.97 -15.59 12.23
C ALA A 166 -1.00 -17.01 11.65
N ASN A 167 0.22 -17.41 11.27
CA ASN A 167 0.76 -18.75 11.23
C ASN A 167 0.76 -19.47 9.87
N VAL A 168 1.87 -19.32 9.15
CA VAL A 168 2.46 -20.43 8.40
C VAL A 168 3.94 -20.54 8.77
N GLY A 169 4.17 -21.27 9.86
CA GLY A 169 5.05 -22.44 9.88
C GLY A 169 6.43 -22.29 9.25
N SER A 170 7.41 -22.04 10.12
CA SER A 170 8.80 -22.44 9.97
C SER A 170 8.92 -23.88 9.46
N ARG A 171 9.51 -24.05 8.27
CA ARG A 171 10.01 -25.34 7.78
C ARG A 171 11.51 -25.22 7.53
N THR A 172 12.26 -25.86 8.43
CA THR A 172 13.68 -26.15 8.34
C THR A 172 14.00 -26.82 7.00
N LYS A 173 14.94 -26.24 6.23
CA LYS A 173 15.53 -26.91 5.07
C LYS A 173 16.72 -27.75 5.56
N SER A 174 16.54 -29.06 5.51
CA SER A 174 17.64 -30.04 5.57
C SER A 174 18.38 -30.06 4.23
N SER A 175 19.71 -30.09 4.32
CA SER A 175 20.67 -30.13 3.23
C SER A 175 20.58 -31.41 2.39
N ARG A 176 20.66 -31.29 1.07
CA ARG A 176 21.47 -32.18 0.24
C ARG A 176 21.78 -31.52 -1.10
N ALA A 177 23.08 -31.41 -1.40
CA ALA A 177 23.61 -30.95 -2.66
C ALA A 177 23.38 -31.99 -3.75
N ASP A 178 23.06 -31.54 -4.96
CA ASP A 178 23.60 -32.19 -6.15
C ASP A 178 23.76 -31.18 -7.28
N ALA A 179 24.89 -31.25 -7.97
CA ALA A 179 25.35 -30.31 -8.97
C ALA A 179 24.91 -30.77 -10.35
N THR A 180 24.40 -29.86 -11.17
CA THR A 180 24.55 -29.97 -12.63
C THR A 180 24.68 -28.56 -13.21
N GLU A 181 25.80 -28.39 -13.89
CA GLU A 181 26.33 -27.21 -14.54
C GLU A 181 25.55 -26.92 -15.83
N ASP A 182 24.99 -25.73 -15.98
CA ASP A 182 24.46 -25.23 -17.26
C ASP A 182 24.94 -23.78 -17.47
N GLN A 183 25.50 -23.52 -18.65
CA GLN A 183 26.25 -22.29 -18.96
C GLN A 183 25.31 -21.09 -19.24
N PRO A 184 25.75 -19.85 -18.98
CA PRO A 184 24.85 -18.69 -18.94
C PRO A 184 24.48 -18.15 -20.33
N ARG A 185 23.18 -18.01 -20.60
CA ARG A 185 22.66 -17.12 -21.66
C ARG A 185 22.89 -15.67 -21.26
N LYS A 186 23.43 -14.89 -22.21
CA LYS A 186 23.74 -13.47 -22.08
C LYS A 186 22.55 -12.67 -21.54
N ALA A 187 22.77 -11.98 -20.41
CA ALA A 187 21.81 -11.05 -19.82
C ALA A 187 21.72 -9.77 -20.65
N GLU A 188 20.51 -9.45 -21.08
CA GLU A 188 20.10 -8.14 -21.57
C GLU A 188 20.23 -7.12 -20.42
N LYS A 189 20.83 -5.95 -20.69
CA LYS A 189 21.16 -4.94 -19.67
C LYS A 189 19.87 -4.33 -19.09
N SER A 190 19.39 -4.86 -17.97
CA SER A 190 18.36 -4.22 -17.15
C SER A 190 18.98 -3.12 -16.27
N GLN A 191 18.26 -2.01 -16.12
CA GLN A 191 18.60 -0.95 -15.16
C GLN A 191 18.70 -1.54 -13.74
N PRO A 192 19.60 -1.02 -12.87
CA PRO A 192 19.76 -1.54 -11.53
C PRO A 192 18.46 -1.37 -10.71
N PRO A 193 18.10 -2.36 -9.86
CA PRO A 193 16.90 -2.29 -9.04
C PRO A 193 16.98 -1.10 -8.07
N GLN A 194 15.93 -0.27 -8.05
CA GLN A 194 15.88 0.93 -7.22
C GLN A 194 15.37 0.60 -5.81
N ARG A 195 16.02 1.14 -4.77
CA ARG A 195 15.54 1.09 -3.38
C ARG A 195 14.27 1.93 -3.21
N ARG A 196 13.28 1.40 -2.50
CA ARG A 196 12.00 2.09 -2.25
C ARG A 196 11.52 1.82 -0.84
N HIS A 197 11.29 2.89 -0.09
CA HIS A 197 10.56 2.88 1.16
C HIS A 197 9.25 3.66 0.98
N MET A 198 8.16 3.12 1.49
CA MET A 198 6.85 3.78 1.56
C MET A 198 6.37 3.75 3.00
N LEU A 199 5.99 4.91 3.53
CA LEU A 199 5.30 5.01 4.82
C LEU A 199 3.91 5.57 4.59
N ASN A 200 2.87 4.86 5.00
CA ASN A 200 1.54 5.45 5.05
C ASN A 200 1.27 6.00 6.44
N VAL A 201 1.09 7.31 6.55
CA VAL A 201 0.77 8.08 7.74
C VAL A 201 -0.73 8.34 7.79
N ARG A 202 -1.36 7.97 8.90
CA ARG A 202 -2.78 8.27 9.17
C ARG A 202 -2.93 9.23 10.35
N HIS A 203 -3.72 10.28 10.18
CA HIS A 203 -4.21 11.10 11.28
C HIS A 203 -5.60 10.64 11.75
N PRO A 204 -5.93 10.84 13.04
CA PRO A 204 -7.22 10.47 13.62
C PRO A 204 -8.41 11.20 12.98
#